data_AF-F3GKI5-F1
#
_entry.id   AF-F3GKI5-F1
#
_cell.length_a   1.000
_cell.length_b   1.000
_cell.length_c   1.000
_cell.angle_alpha   90.00
_cell.angle_beta   90.00
_cell.angle_gamma   90.00
#
_symmetry.space_group_name_H-M   'P 1'
#
loop_
_entity.id
_entity.type
_entity.pdbx_description
1 polymer ?
#
loop_
_entity_poly.entity_id
_entity_poly.type
_entity_poly.pdbx_seq_one_letter_code
_entity_poly.pdbx_strand_id
1 'polypeptide(L)' 'GDVAIWDNRATQHYALDDYGTQERIVRRVSLKGDVPVGVQGQRSQVTKSL' A
#
# COMPACT_ATOMS: atom_id res chain seq x y z
N GLY A 1 -8.85 -19.65 6.08
CA GLY A 1 -8.35 -18.79 5.01
C GLY A 1 -7.24 -17.94 5.57
N ASP A 2 -6.34 -17.49 4.71
CA ASP A 2 -5.12 -16.80 5.14
C ASP A 2 -5.35 -15.30 5.24
N VAL A 3 -4.61 -14.65 6.14
CA VAL A 3 -4.62 -13.20 6.35
C VAL A 3 -3.18 -12.71 6.38
N ALA A 4 -2.91 -11.67 5.61
CA ALA A 4 -1.65 -10.95 5.65
C ALA A 4 -1.91 -9.51 6.09
N ILE A 5 -1.02 -9.00 6.93
CA ILE A 5 -0.98 -7.60 7.36
C ILE A 5 0.42 -7.09 7.06
N TRP A 6 0.51 -5.89 6.48
CA TRP A 6 1.79 -5.25 6.16
C TRP A 6 1.78 -3.79 6.63
N ASP A 7 2.95 -3.29 7.04
CA ASP A 7 3.15 -1.88 7.29
C ASP A 7 3.43 -1.15 5.97
N ASN A 8 2.45 -0.39 5.49
CA ASN A 8 2.56 0.35 4.23
C ASN A 8 3.49 1.56 4.29
N ARG A 9 4.11 1.86 5.45
CA ARG A 9 5.16 2.88 5.57
C ARG A 9 6.55 2.37 5.18
N ALA A 10 6.76 1.06 5.27
CA ALA A 10 8.09 0.45 5.12
C ALA A 10 8.12 -0.71 4.11
N THR A 11 7.01 -0.99 3.43
CA THR A 11 6.91 -2.11 2.49
C THR A 11 6.36 -1.68 1.14
N GLN A 12 6.85 -2.35 0.10
CA GLN A 12 6.18 -2.44 -1.18
C GLN A 12 5.84 -3.92 -1.41
N HIS A 13 4.77 -4.18 -2.16
CA HIS A 13 4.34 -5.54 -2.46
C HIS A 13 3.85 -5.62 -3.89
N TYR A 14 3.96 -6.82 -4.46
CA TYR A 14 3.56 -7.12 -5.82
C TYR A 14 2.73 -8.40 -5.81
N ALA A 15 1.56 -8.36 -6.45
CA ALA A 15 0.79 -9.57 -6.71
C ALA A 15 1.33 -10.19 -8.00
N LEU A 16 1.93 -11.37 -7.89
CA LEU A 16 2.40 -12.12 -9.06
C LEU A 16 1.19 -12.54 -9.92
N ASP A 17 1.31 -12.30 -11.21
CA ASP A 17 0.32 -12.67 -12.23
C ASP A 17 0.74 -13.96 -12.96
N ASP A 18 0.90 -15.04 -12.19
CA ASP A 18 1.41 -16.35 -12.64
C ASP A 18 0.36 -17.47 -12.55
N TYR A 19 -0.90 -17.13 -12.24
CA TYR A 19 -2.00 -18.08 -12.06
C TYR A 19 -2.75 -18.45 -13.35
N GLY A 20 -2.42 -17.82 -14.49
CA GLY A 20 -3.05 -18.08 -15.78
C GLY A 20 -4.55 -17.77 -15.76
N THR A 21 -5.39 -18.77 -16.02
CA THR A 21 -6.86 -18.62 -16.03
C THR A 21 -7.53 -18.98 -14.69
N GLN A 22 -6.76 -19.34 -13.66
CA GLN A 22 -7.30 -19.72 -12.37
C GLN A 22 -7.86 -18.49 -11.63
N GLU A 23 -9.03 -18.65 -11.01
CA GLU A 23 -9.66 -17.56 -10.26
C GLU A 23 -8.94 -17.31 -8.92
N ARG A 24 -8.61 -16.04 -8.64
CA ARG A 24 -7.99 -15.63 -7.37
C ARG A 24 -8.65 -14.36 -6.81
N ILE A 25 -9.42 -14.51 -5.74
CA ILE A 25 -10.18 -13.42 -5.10
C ILE A 25 -9.58 -13.10 -3.72
N VAL A 26 -9.27 -11.84 -3.47
CA VAL A 26 -8.86 -11.31 -2.16
C VAL A 26 -9.72 -10.12 -1.75
N ARG A 27 -9.86 -9.88 -0.45
CA ARG A 27 -10.55 -8.70 0.10
C ARG A 27 -9.55 -7.91 0.94
N ARG A 28 -9.55 -6.58 0.79
CA ARG A 28 -8.62 -5.68 1.48
C ARG A 28 -9.37 -4.58 2.21
N VAL A 29 -8.91 -4.27 3.42
CA VAL A 29 -9.22 -3.03 4.15
C VAL A 29 -7.93 -2.25 4.28
N SER A 30 -8.00 -0.94 4.02
CA SER A 30 -6.87 -0.02 4.21
C SER A 30 -7.15 0.91 5.37
N LEU A 31 -6.16 1.14 6.23
CA LEU A 31 -6.25 2.10 7.32
C LEU A 31 -5.64 3.44 6.89
N LYS A 32 -6.22 4.54 7.39
CA LYS A 32 -5.74 5.90 7.10
C LYS A 32 -4.34 6.08 7.69
N GLY A 33 -3.40 6.52 6.83
CA GLY A 33 -2.05 6.93 7.23
C GLY A 33 -1.95 8.42 7.56
N ASP A 34 -0.77 8.81 8.04
CA ASP A 34 -0.32 10.18 8.27
C ASP A 34 0.45 10.75 7.06
N VAL A 35 0.74 12.06 7.10
CA VAL A 35 1.57 12.72 6.05
C VAL A 35 3.04 12.36 6.28
N PRO A 36 3.75 11.79 5.28
CA PRO A 36 5.15 11.43 5.43
C PRO A 36 6.04 12.62 5.83
N VAL A 37 7.07 12.32 6.62
CA VAL A 37 8.07 13.29 7.10
C VAL A 37 9.45 12.82 6.65
N GLY A 38 10.18 13.70 5.96
CA GLY A 38 11.55 13.43 5.52
C GLY A 38 12.54 13.47 6.68
N VAL A 39 13.78 13.04 6.42
CA VAL A 39 14.86 12.95 7.43
C VAL A 39 15.10 14.29 8.15
N GLN A 40 14.91 15.42 7.47
CA GLN A 40 15.07 16.77 8.02
C GLN A 40 13.77 17.36 8.61
N GLY A 41 12.73 16.55 8.83
CA GLY A 41 11.46 17.00 9.42
C GLY A 41 10.48 17.63 8.43
N GLN A 42 10.83 17.72 7.14
CA GLN A 42 9.95 18.30 6.11
C GLN A 42 8.76 17.38 5.81
N ARG A 43 7.54 17.93 5.77
CA ARG A 43 6.32 17.19 5.39
C ARG A 43 6.14 17.16 3.88
N SER A 44 5.63 16.05 3.34
CA SER A 44 5.21 15.99 1.93
C SER A 44 4.13 17.03 1.60
N GLN A 45 4.18 17.59 0.39
CA GLN A 45 3.23 18.59 -0.11
C GLN A 45 2.50 18.08 -1.35
N VAL A 46 1.21 18.37 -1.45
CA VAL A 46 0.41 18.12 -2.66
C VAL A 46 0.69 19.25 -3.66
N THR A 47 1.22 18.92 -4.83
CA THR A 47 1.64 19.93 -5.84
C THR A 47 0.57 20.24 -6.88
N LYS A 48 -0.48 19.42 -6.96
CA LYS A 48 -1.63 19.63 -7.84
C LYS A 48 -2.90 19.22 -7.09
N SER A 49 -3.83 20.17 -6.94
CA SER A 49 -5.19 19.83 -6.52
C SER A 49 -6.00 19.43 -7.76
N LEU A 50 -6.90 18.47 -7.56
CA LEU A 50 -8.06 18.26 -8.44
C LEU A 50 -9.05 19.41 -8.26
#